data_AF-A0A6J4X467-F1
#
_entry.id   AF-A0A6J4X467-F1
#
_cell.length_a   1.000
_cell.length_b   1.000
_cell.length_c   1.000
_cell.angle_alpha   90.00
_cell.angle_beta   90.00
_cell.angle_gamma   90.00
#
_symmetry.space_group_name_H-M   'P 1'
#
loop_
_entity.id
_entity.type
_entity.pdbx_description
1 polymer ?
#
loop_
_entity_poly.entity_id
_entity_poly.type
_entity_poly.pdbx_seq_one_letter_code
_entity_poly.pdbx_strand_id
1 'polypeptide(L)' 'MEAEDFYRVISEFDFICDDIDEIKDCLSLTKTEDHKISQAIICLEKAKKILTDLFPNIKSLTEDVREDLEEEFADMC' A
#
# COMPACT_ATOMS: atom_id res chain seq x y z
N MET A 1 17.33 -9.53 -1.86
CA MET A 1 16.12 -8.72 -1.68
C MET A 1 16.16 -8.33 -0.23
N GLU A 2 16.27 -7.04 0.00
CA GLU A 2 16.43 -6.46 1.33
C GLU A 2 15.05 -6.03 1.84
N ALA A 3 14.89 -5.86 3.15
CA ALA A 3 13.61 -5.41 3.72
C ALA A 3 13.15 -4.08 3.11
N GLU A 4 14.10 -3.20 2.76
CA GLU A 4 13.87 -1.93 2.07
C GLU A 4 13.13 -2.08 0.73
N ASP A 5 13.36 -3.17 0.00
CA ASP A 5 12.64 -3.44 -1.27
C ASP A 5 11.13 -3.60 -1.02
N PHE A 6 10.74 -4.22 0.09
CA PHE A 6 9.33 -4.42 0.46
C PHE A 6 8.71 -3.13 0.99
N TYR A 7 9.43 -2.38 1.84
CA TYR A 7 8.97 -1.08 2.33
C TYR A 7 8.68 -0.13 1.20
N ARG A 8 9.58 -0.07 0.22
CA ARG A 8 9.38 0.76 -0.97
C ARG A 8 8.09 0.41 -1.70
N VAL A 9 7.77 -0.87 -1.85
CA VAL A 9 6.51 -1.30 -2.47
C VAL A 9 5.31 -0.82 -1.64
N ILE A 10 5.33 -0.99 -0.32
CA ILE A 10 4.22 -0.59 0.56
C ILE A 10 4.02 0.92 0.56
N SER A 11 5.09 1.71 0.66
CA SER A 11 5.02 3.18 0.65
C SER A 11 4.52 3.74 -0.68
N GLU A 12 4.80 3.06 -1.80
CA GLU A 12 4.28 3.47 -3.11
C GLU A 12 2.75 3.44 -3.17
N PHE A 13 2.08 2.55 -2.43
CA PHE A 13 0.62 2.56 -2.36
C PHE A 13 0.08 3.85 -1.73
N ASP A 14 0.75 4.37 -0.70
CA ASP A 14 0.35 5.62 -0.06
C ASP A 14 0.51 6.80 -1.01
N PHE A 15 1.65 6.90 -1.69
CA PHE A 15 1.88 7.94 -2.70
C PHE A 15 0.87 7.88 -3.84
N ILE A 16 0.55 6.69 -4.34
CA ILE A 16 -0.46 6.55 -5.40
C ILE A 16 -1.84 6.99 -4.91
N CYS A 17 -2.22 6.64 -3.68
CA CYS A 17 -3.51 7.09 -3.11
C CYS A 17 -3.56 8.61 -2.99
N ASP A 18 -2.51 9.23 -2.46
CA ASP A 18 -2.38 10.68 -2.32
C ASP A 18 -2.46 11.37 -3.70
N ASP A 19 -1.70 10.89 -4.70
CA ASP A 19 -1.73 11.42 -6.07
C ASP A 19 -3.13 11.34 -6.69
N ILE A 20 -3.86 10.24 -6.45
CA ILE A 20 -5.22 10.07 -6.96
C ILE A 20 -6.17 11.08 -6.32
N ASP A 21 -6.06 11.30 -5.01
CA ASP A 21 -6.87 12.29 -4.29
C ASP A 21 -6.55 13.73 -4.73
N GLU A 22 -5.27 14.06 -4.93
CA GLU A 22 -4.87 15.38 -5.48
C GLU A 22 -5.43 15.63 -6.88
N ILE A 23 -5.37 14.62 -7.76
CA ILE A 23 -5.94 14.71 -9.12
C ILE A 23 -7.46 14.86 -9.05
N LYS A 24 -8.11 14.10 -8.16
CA LYS A 24 -9.56 14.14 -7.94
C LYS A 24 -10.02 15.54 -7.53
N ASP A 25 -9.29 16.21 -6.65
CA ASP A 25 -9.59 17.58 -6.21
C ASP A 25 -9.46 18.63 -7.33
N CYS A 26 -8.65 18.34 -8.35
CA CYS A 26 -8.49 19.20 -9.53
C CYS A 26 -9.57 18.99 -10.61
N LEU A 27 -10.47 18.01 -10.46
CA LEU A 27 -11.45 17.62 -11.48
C LEU A 27 -12.89 17.90 -11.02
N SER A 28 -13.72 18.41 -11.93
CA SER A 28 -15.18 18.49 -11.70
C SER A 28 -15.85 17.18 -12.09
N LEU A 29 -15.87 16.23 -11.15
CA LEU A 29 -16.38 14.89 -11.36
C LEU A 29 -17.90 14.81 -11.18
N THR A 30 -18.55 13.96 -11.97
CA THR A 30 -19.89 13.48 -11.65
C THR A 30 -19.84 12.52 -10.45
N LYS A 31 -20.98 12.34 -9.77
CA LYS A 31 -21.09 11.38 -8.64
C LYS A 31 -20.63 9.96 -9.00
N THR A 32 -20.88 9.53 -10.24
CA THR A 32 -20.49 8.19 -10.69
C THR A 32 -18.98 8.06 -10.91
N GLU A 33 -18.32 9.11 -11.39
CA GLU A 33 -16.87 9.13 -11.58
C GLU A 33 -16.14 9.21 -10.24
N ASP A 34 -16.58 10.12 -9.36
CA ASP A 34 -16.10 10.22 -7.97
C ASP A 34 -16.20 8.88 -7.22
N HIS A 35 -17.34 8.19 -7.37
CA HIS A 35 -17.53 6.88 -6.75
C HIS A 35 -16.53 5.84 -7.28
N LYS A 36 -16.26 5.82 -8.59
CA LYS A 36 -15.30 4.88 -9.19
C LYS A 36 -13.87 5.15 -8.76
N ILE A 37 -13.47 6.42 -8.65
CA ILE A 37 -12.14 6.80 -8.16
C ILE A 37 -11.99 6.41 -6.69
N SER A 38 -12.99 6.71 -5.87
CA SER A 38 -12.99 6.30 -4.45
C SER A 38 -12.92 4.77 -4.29
N GLN A 39 -13.57 4.00 -5.17
CA GLN A 39 -13.43 2.55 -5.21
C GLN A 39 -12.02 2.10 -5.58
N ALA A 40 -11.32 2.81 -6.47
CA ALA A 40 -9.94 2.48 -6.84
C ALA A 40 -8.99 2.66 -5.64
N ILE A 41 -9.12 3.77 -4.89
CA ILE A 41 -8.37 4.02 -3.65
C ILE A 41 -8.60 2.89 -2.65
N ILE A 42 -9.86 2.53 -2.38
CA ILE A 42 -10.19 1.41 -1.47
C ILE A 42 -9.55 0.09 -1.92
N CYS A 43 -9.47 -0.16 -3.23
CA CYS A 43 -8.82 -1.35 -3.76
C CYS A 43 -7.30 -1.33 -3.54
N LEU A 44 -6.66 -0.17 -3.66
CA LEU A 44 -5.23 0.02 -3.39
C LEU A 44 -4.91 -0.17 -1.91
N GLU A 45 -5.68 0.43 -1.00
CA GLU A 45 -5.54 0.24 0.45
C GLU A 45 -5.66 -1.24 0.84
N LYS A 46 -6.62 -1.96 0.24
CA LYS A 46 -6.78 -3.41 0.46
C LYS A 46 -5.58 -4.19 -0.05
N ALA A 47 -5.06 -3.85 -1.23
CA ALA A 47 -3.88 -4.51 -1.77
C ALA A 47 -2.66 -4.26 -0.88
N LYS A 48 -2.44 -3.01 -0.45
CA LYS A 48 -1.41 -2.64 0.53
C LYS A 48 -1.49 -3.52 1.76
N LYS A 49 -2.66 -3.59 2.41
CA LYS A 49 -2.89 -4.40 3.60
C LYS A 49 -2.56 -5.88 3.38
N ILE A 50 -3.02 -6.47 2.27
CA ILE A 50 -2.72 -7.87 1.95
C ILE A 50 -1.21 -8.10 1.82
N LEU A 51 -0.48 -7.17 1.21
CA LEU A 51 0.97 -7.27 1.05
C LEU A 51 1.71 -7.08 2.38
N THR A 52 1.30 -6.11 3.20
CA THR A 52 1.82 -5.90 4.56
C THR A 52 1.66 -7.17 5.41
N ASP A 53 0.50 -7.83 5.34
CA ASP A 53 0.27 -9.10 6.03
C ASP A 53 1.09 -10.26 5.42
N LEU A 54 1.28 -10.28 4.10
CA LEU A 54 1.91 -11.39 3.39
C LEU A 54 3.43 -11.40 3.49
N PHE A 55 4.08 -10.23 3.37
CA PHE A 55 5.53 -10.12 3.19
C PHE A 55 6.34 -10.77 4.33
N PRO A 56 6.05 -10.54 5.62
CA PRO A 56 6.74 -11.25 6.71
C PRO A 56 6.52 -12.77 6.67
N ASN A 57 5.38 -13.22 6.13
CA ASN A 57 5.00 -14.62 6.08
C ASN A 57 5.60 -15.39 4.88
N ILE A 58 6.44 -14.76 4.06
CA ILE A 58 7.11 -15.42 2.93
C ILE A 58 8.21 -16.37 3.43
N LYS A 59 7.98 -17.67 3.25
CA LYS A 59 8.87 -18.75 3.74
C LYS A 59 10.29 -18.75 3.16
N SER A 60 10.50 -18.14 2.00
CA SER A 60 11.80 -18.10 1.34
C SER A 60 12.67 -16.92 1.79
N LEU A 61 12.16 -16.03 2.63
CA LEU A 61 12.94 -14.95 3.22
C LEU A 61 13.86 -15.48 4.31
N THR A 62 15.02 -14.86 4.43
CA THR A 62 15.94 -15.07 5.53
C THR A 62 15.32 -14.50 6.82
N GLU A 63 15.75 -15.04 7.98
CA GLU A 63 15.15 -14.66 9.27
C GLU A 63 15.38 -13.17 9.60
N ASP A 64 16.54 -12.62 9.27
CA ASP A 64 16.87 -11.19 9.43
C ASP A 64 15.88 -10.29 8.68
N VAL A 65 15.65 -10.57 7.39
CA VAL A 65 14.69 -9.80 6.59
C VAL A 65 13.28 -9.96 7.14
N ARG A 66 12.91 -11.14 7.65
CA ARG A 66 11.59 -11.32 8.26
C ARG A 66 11.41 -10.50 9.52
N GLU A 67 12.39 -10.55 10.43
CA GLU A 67 12.37 -9.79 11.69
C GLU A 67 12.25 -8.28 11.41
N ASP A 68 13.03 -7.76 10.46
CA ASP A 68 12.94 -6.37 10.03
C ASP A 68 11.51 -6.04 9.55
N LEU A 69 10.93 -6.86 8.67
CA LEU A 69 9.58 -6.65 8.13
C LEU A 69 8.49 -6.72 9.19
N GLU A 70 8.61 -7.62 10.17
CA GLU A 70 7.66 -7.73 11.28
C GLU A 70 7.70 -6.50 12.18
N GLU A 71 8.89 -5.95 12.46
CA GLU A 71 9.06 -4.74 13.27
C GLU A 71 8.49 -3.52 12.56
N GLU A 72 8.89 -3.27 11.31
CA GLU A 72 8.48 -2.09 10.57
C GLU A 72 6.98 -2.12 10.20
N PHE A 73 6.42 -3.28 9.87
CA PHE A 73 4.99 -3.39 9.54
C PHE A 73 4.07 -3.43 10.76
N ALA A 74 4.58 -3.69 11.97
CA ALA A 74 3.78 -3.62 13.19
C ALA A 74 3.21 -2.20 13.42
N ASP A 75 3.95 -1.16 13.01
CA ASP A 75 3.57 0.23 13.16
C ASP A 75 2.73 0.78 11.99
N MET A 76 2.57 0.00 10.91
CA MET A 76 1.84 0.41 9.69
C MET A 76 0.37 -0.10 9.62
N CYS A 77 -0.08 -0.87 10.63
CA CYS A 77 -1.44 -1.43 10.75
C CYS A 77 -2.35 -0.61 11.66
#